data_AF-Q9TPF0-F1
#
_entry.id   AF-Q9TPF0-F1
#
_cell.length_a   1.000
_cell.length_b   1.000
_cell.length_c   1.000
_cell.angle_alpha   90.00
_cell.angle_beta   90.00
_cell.angle_gamma   90.00
#
_symmetry.space_group_name_H-M   'P 1'
#
loop_
_entity.id
_entity.type
_entity.pdbx_description
1 polymer ?
#
loop_
_entity_poly.entity_id
_entity_poly.type
_entity_poly.pdbx_seq_one_letter_code
_entity_poly.pdbx_strand_id
1 'polypeptide(L)' 'CSAYEFYPKHIKVSWFRNGQEVSSDVTSTEELADGDWYYQIHSHLEFTPSRSGEKISCLVEHPS' A
#
# COMPACT_ATOMS: atom_id res chain seq x y z
N CYS A 1 -1.32 -2.80 4.07
CA CYS A 1 -1.55 -3.25 2.69
C CYS A 1 -0.27 -3.89 2.21
N SER A 2 -0.33 -5.14 1.77
CA SER A 2 0.86 -5.89 1.36
C SER A 2 0.64 -6.40 -0.06
N ALA A 3 1.66 -6.25 -0.91
CA ALA A 3 1.71 -6.84 -2.24
C ALA A 3 2.97 -7.73 -2.34
N TYR A 4 2.82 -8.88 -2.95
CA TYR A 4 3.84 -9.93 -3.05
C TYR A 4 3.96 -10.40 -4.50
N GLU A 5 5.06 -11.11 -4.80
CA GLU A 5 5.27 -11.84 -6.05
C GLU A 5 5.11 -10.97 -7.31
N PHE A 6 5.44 -9.67 -7.23
CA PHE A 6 5.28 -8.75 -8.36
C PHE A 6 6.59 -8.45 -9.08
N TYR A 7 6.48 -8.22 -10.39
CA TYR A 7 7.56 -7.81 -11.28
C TYR A 7 6.97 -7.07 -12.49
N PRO A 8 7.57 -5.96 -12.98
CA PRO A 8 8.84 -5.36 -12.58
C PRO A 8 8.77 -4.60 -11.24
N LYS A 9 9.91 -4.11 -10.75
CA LYS A 9 10.02 -3.46 -9.42
C LYS A 9 9.05 -2.29 -9.20
N HIS A 10 8.67 -1.56 -10.25
CA HIS A 10 7.88 -0.33 -10.09
C HIS A 10 6.43 -0.64 -9.71
N ILE A 11 6.05 -0.20 -8.51
CA ILE A 11 4.71 -0.33 -7.95
C ILE A 11 4.34 0.96 -7.21
N LYS A 12 3.05 1.30 -7.16
CA LYS A 12 2.53 2.38 -6.34
C LYS A 12 1.43 1.86 -5.43
N VAL A 13 1.58 2.14 -4.13
CA VAL A 13 0.59 1.80 -3.11
C VAL A 13 0.09 3.09 -2.48
N SER A 14 -1.19 3.40 -2.67
CA SER A 14 -1.85 4.59 -2.12
C SER A 14 -2.94 4.20 -1.14
N TRP A 15 -3.08 4.98 -0.07
CA TRP A 15 -4.15 4.82 0.90
C TRP A 15 -5.27 5.81 0.66
N PHE A 16 -6.50 5.38 0.89
CA PHE A 16 -7.69 6.18 0.75
C PHE A 16 -8.55 6.07 2.01
N ARG A 17 -9.03 7.22 2.47
CA ARG A 17 -9.98 7.37 3.56
C ARG A 17 -11.27 7.96 3.00
N ASN A 18 -12.35 7.17 3.01
CA ASN A 18 -13.65 7.51 2.43
C ASN A 18 -13.56 7.96 0.95
N GLY A 19 -12.65 7.34 0.18
CA GLY A 19 -12.43 7.66 -1.24
C GLY A 19 -11.52 8.85 -1.50
N GLN A 20 -10.98 9.50 -0.46
CA GLN A 20 -9.97 10.56 -0.61
C GLN A 20 -8.57 10.00 -0.30
N GLU A 21 -7.61 10.25 -1.19
CA GLU A 21 -6.22 9.81 -0.99
C GLU A 21 -5.60 10.47 0.24
N VAL A 22 -4.87 9.70 1.04
CA VAL A 22 -4.17 10.14 2.24
C VAL A 22 -2.70 9.74 2.17
N SER A 23 -1.83 10.66 2.57
CA SER A 23 -0.38 10.46 2.65
C SER A 23 0.18 10.74 4.04
N SER A 24 -0.60 11.37 4.92
CA SER A 24 -0.22 11.55 6.33
C SER A 24 -0.23 10.19 7.03
N ASP A 25 0.78 9.95 7.87
CA ASP A 25 0.86 8.74 8.71
C ASP A 25 0.90 7.43 7.92
N VAL A 26 1.30 7.52 6.64
CA VAL A 26 1.60 6.38 5.78
C VAL A 26 3.09 6.07 5.84
N THR A 27 3.42 4.82 6.13
CA THR A 27 4.79 4.29 6.02
C THR A 27 4.81 3.11 5.06
N SER A 28 5.90 2.96 4.31
CA SER A 28 6.07 1.83 3.39
C SER A 28 7.47 1.25 3.54
N THR A 29 7.58 -0.07 3.55
CA THR A 29 8.87 -0.74 3.42
C THR A 29 9.43 -0.49 2.03
N GLU A 30 10.76 -0.45 1.91
CA GLU A 30 11.40 -0.51 0.60
C GLU A 30 11.03 -1.82 -0.11
N GLU A 31 11.11 -1.85 -1.44
CA GLU A 31 10.77 -3.05 -2.19
C GLU A 31 11.87 -4.09 -1.99
N LEU A 32 11.55 -5.12 -1.22
CA LEU A 32 12.48 -6.21 -0.91
C LEU A 32 12.44 -7.19 -2.08
N ALA A 33 13.60 -7.43 -2.70
CA ALA A 33 13.74 -8.55 -3.61
C ALA A 33 13.67 -9.84 -2.78
N ASP A 34 12.69 -10.68 -3.08
CA ASP A 34 12.76 -12.06 -2.64
C ASP A 34 13.84 -12.77 -3.48
N GLY A 35 14.50 -13.79 -2.93
CA GLY A 35 15.65 -14.45 -3.58
C GLY A 35 15.39 -14.99 -4.99
N ASP A 36 14.13 -15.00 -5.41
CA ASP A 36 13.59 -15.54 -6.65
C ASP A 36 13.17 -14.47 -7.68
N TRP A 37 13.75 -13.26 -7.63
CA TRP A 37 13.60 -12.15 -8.61
C TRP A 37 12.27 -11.38 -8.54
N TYR A 38 11.35 -11.78 -7.68
CA TYR A 38 10.11 -11.07 -7.40
C TYR A 38 10.28 -10.08 -6.25
N TYR A 39 9.41 -9.07 -6.21
CA TYR A 39 9.43 -8.03 -5.18
C TYR A 39 8.24 -8.16 -4.24
N GLN A 40 8.39 -7.60 -3.04
CA GLN A 40 7.31 -7.38 -2.10
C GLN A 40 7.36 -5.96 -1.52
N ILE A 41 6.19 -5.43 -1.15
CA ILE A 41 6.06 -4.13 -0.47
C ILE A 41 4.97 -4.20 0.59
N HIS A 42 5.24 -3.56 1.73
CA HIS A 42 4.28 -3.41 2.83
C HIS A 42 4.08 -1.94 3.12
N SER A 43 2.85 -1.45 2.92
CA SER A 43 2.45 -0.11 3.32
C SER A 43 1.52 -0.19 4.54
N HIS A 44 1.67 0.75 5.46
CA HIS A 44 0.91 0.85 6.71
C HIS A 44 0.34 2.25 6.82
N LEU A 45 -0.92 2.36 7.23
CA LEU A 45 -1.58 3.62 7.56
C LEU A 45 -1.93 3.58 9.04
N GLU A 46 -1.33 4.49 9.81
CA GLU A 46 -1.77 4.74 11.18
C GLU A 46 -2.95 5.73 11.17
N PHE A 47 -4.08 5.34 11.76
CA PHE A 47 -5.23 6.23 11.86
C PHE A 47 -6.06 5.91 13.11
N THR A 48 -6.76 6.94 13.61
CA THR A 48 -7.80 6.76 14.63
C THR A 48 -9.17 6.81 13.96
N PRO A 49 -10.00 5.75 14.07
CA PRO A 49 -11.37 5.79 13.59
C PRO A 49 -12.15 6.89 14.30
N SER A 50 -12.70 7.84 13.55
CA SER A 50 -13.41 8.99 14.13
C SER A 50 -14.93 8.90 14.04
N ARG A 51 -15.45 8.08 13.12
CA ARG A 51 -16.89 7.90 12.85
C ARG A 51 -17.21 6.45 12.51
N SER A 52 -18.41 6.00 12.85
CA SER A 52 -18.93 4.71 12.38
C SER A 52 -19.16 4.78 10.86
N GLY A 53 -18.72 3.75 10.12
CA GLY A 53 -18.87 3.65 8.67
C GLY A 53 -17.71 4.25 7.85
N GLU A 54 -16.63 4.65 8.50
CA GLU A 54 -15.40 5.05 7.83
C GLU A 54 -14.82 3.90 6.99
N LYS A 55 -14.51 4.17 5.73
CA LYS A 55 -13.94 3.20 4.80
C LYS A 55 -12.47 3.50 4.55
N ILE A 56 -11.63 2.54 4.88
CA ILE A 56 -10.21 2.58 4.54
C ILE A 56 -9.98 1.61 3.39
N SER A 57 -9.34 2.09 2.34
CA SER A 57 -8.98 1.27 1.18
C SER A 57 -7.54 1.55 0.77
N CYS A 58 -6.91 0.53 0.20
CA CYS A 58 -5.59 0.59 -0.40
C CYS A 58 -5.76 0.38 -1.91
N LEU A 59 -5.11 1.22 -2.72
CA LEU A 59 -4.98 1.04 -4.15
C LEU A 59 -3.56 0.59 -4.46
N VAL A 60 -3.44 -0.51 -5.20
CA VAL A 60 -2.17 -1.01 -5.71
C VAL A 60 -2.18 -0.84 -7.22
N GLU A 61 -1.26 -0.04 -7.73
CA GLU A 61 -1.06 0.20 -9.16
C GLU A 61 0.26 -0.47 -9.58
N HIS A 62 0.17 -1.43 -10.49
CA HIS A 62 1.31 -2.18 -11.00
C HIS A 62 1.12 -2.43 -12.51
N PRO A 63 2.17 -2.38 -13.33
CA PRO A 63 2.06 -2.50 -14.79
C PRO A 63 1.71 -3.91 -15.33
N SER A 64 1.65 -4.94 -14.48
CA SER A 64 1.25 -6.31 -14.88
C SER A 64 -0.26 -6.51 -14.94
#